data_AF-A0AAE7DS61-F1
#
_entry.id   AF-A0AAE7DS61-F1
#
_cell.length_a   1.000
_cell.length_b   1.000
_cell.length_c   1.000
_cell.angle_alpha   90.00
_cell.angle_beta   90.00
_cell.angle_gamma   90.00
#
_symmetry.space_group_name_H-M   'P 1'
#
loop_
_entity.id
_entity.type
_entity.pdbx_description
1 polymer ?
#
loop_
_entity_poly.entity_id
_entity_poly.type
_entity_poly.pdbx_seq_one_letter_code
_entity_poly.pdbx_strand_id
1 'polypeptide(L)'
;MVKLEGEDYMIRVEDPDLYRAMTFFDRKPVSAMVNVAAKAKRLLTAGVTASPEFMLRNFLRDSLSSWAISKDGFRPVIDSIKGVKKTLAMDGSTIDVMFSGASFLGGYVNGNDPEAMADTVRKSLRRKGMTPEQIARYEKSIIRNAAQAKGVVANVWEKYNRYGEALENANREAVYAAAIKAGKSHAQAAFESKDLMDFSMLGASRTMQVMTQLLPFFNARVQGLGKLTRELRDNPRAIAKRAGMITAASLALLAANWDDERYEELPDWDKDTNWHFFVGDQHFRIPKPFEIGVMFGTIPERIVRAMGDKDTGAQFGKAVARAIGDTFALNPTPQIVKPLVEAAFNYDTFRGAPIDSPQDLAVKAEARYNEQTSLLMRELGELTGFSPKQLEHLVIGYTGTMGSYVMAAADGLIRASRPGESASWRADEIPLVKAVYRGTGPAKSTQHMEEFYRMLNEVNQLKRTVDQYRSEGLTDKARELLEEQGGILKSRRSLSRTQQQVRVVRNKIELIQRDRTLTAEEKRRRIDEMLARRNDLVYLAVNKNKANWE
;
A
#
# COMPACT_ATOMS: atom_id res chain seq x y z
N MET A 1 -6.88 -43.45 -15.79
CA MET A 1 -7.08 -44.75 -15.12
C MET A 1 -7.04 -44.49 -13.62
N VAL A 2 -7.99 -45.05 -12.88
CA VAL A 2 -8.05 -44.98 -11.42
C VAL A 2 -8.07 -46.41 -10.92
N LYS A 3 -7.29 -46.70 -9.87
CA LYS A 3 -7.30 -48.02 -9.24
C LYS A 3 -8.40 -48.09 -8.21
N LEU A 4 -9.32 -49.02 -8.39
CA LEU A 4 -10.33 -49.41 -7.41
C LEU A 4 -10.10 -50.89 -7.11
N GLU A 5 -9.89 -51.24 -5.85
CA GLU A 5 -9.68 -52.62 -5.40
C GLU A 5 -8.52 -53.36 -6.11
N GLY A 6 -7.53 -52.61 -6.61
CA GLY A 6 -6.34 -53.17 -7.27
C GLY A 6 -6.45 -53.31 -8.78
N GLU A 7 -7.63 -53.11 -9.37
CA GLU A 7 -7.86 -53.14 -10.82
C GLU A 7 -7.92 -51.73 -11.44
N ASP A 8 -7.47 -51.61 -12.69
CA ASP A 8 -7.40 -50.34 -13.41
C ASP A 8 -8.72 -50.03 -14.13
N TYR A 9 -9.40 -48.97 -13.71
CA TYR A 9 -10.64 -48.50 -14.34
C TYR A 9 -10.40 -47.26 -15.19
N MET A 10 -10.95 -47.22 -16.41
CA MET A 10 -11.05 -45.98 -17.20
C MET A 10 -12.33 -45.25 -16.83
N ILE A 11 -12.19 -44.16 -16.08
CA ILE A 11 -13.31 -43.29 -15.72
C ILE A 11 -13.43 -42.19 -16.77
N ARG A 12 -14.62 -42.00 -17.33
CA ARG A 12 -14.96 -40.84 -18.14
C ARG A 12 -15.34 -39.68 -17.23
N VAL A 13 -14.62 -38.58 -17.35
CA VAL A 13 -14.91 -37.36 -16.60
C VAL A 13 -15.92 -36.54 -17.38
N GLU A 14 -17.18 -36.53 -16.93
CA GLU A 14 -18.27 -35.79 -17.59
C GLU A 14 -18.14 -34.26 -17.40
N ASP A 15 -17.66 -33.82 -16.24
CA ASP A 15 -17.35 -32.41 -15.96
C ASP A 15 -15.86 -32.27 -15.61
N PRO A 16 -15.02 -31.92 -16.59
CA PRO A 16 -13.59 -31.72 -16.38
C PRO A 16 -13.25 -30.63 -15.36
N ASP A 17 -14.10 -29.60 -15.23
CA ASP A 17 -13.83 -28.47 -14.35
C ASP A 17 -14.22 -28.82 -12.90
N LEU A 18 -15.32 -29.53 -12.68
CA LEU A 18 -15.67 -30.11 -11.39
C LEU A 18 -14.60 -31.09 -10.92
N TYR A 19 -14.13 -31.98 -11.80
CA TYR A 19 -13.06 -32.91 -11.48
C TYR A 19 -11.79 -32.18 -11.06
N ARG A 20 -11.34 -31.18 -11.84
CA ARG A 20 -10.17 -30.34 -11.49
C ARG A 20 -10.34 -29.62 -10.15
N ALA A 21 -11.54 -29.12 -9.85
CA ALA A 21 -11.84 -28.47 -8.58
C ALA A 21 -11.76 -29.45 -7.40
N MET A 22 -12.24 -30.68 -7.57
CA MET A 22 -12.18 -31.74 -6.55
C MET A 22 -10.76 -32.28 -6.34
N THR A 23 -9.97 -32.42 -7.41
CA THR A 23 -8.58 -32.88 -7.33
C THR A 23 -7.59 -31.76 -7.03
N PHE A 24 -8.06 -30.56 -6.72
CA PHE A 24 -7.22 -29.37 -6.59
C PHE A 24 -6.24 -29.41 -5.40
N PHE A 25 -6.43 -30.35 -4.49
CA PHE A 25 -5.54 -30.61 -3.34
C PHE A 25 -4.25 -31.34 -3.74
N ASP A 26 -4.24 -32.09 -4.85
CA ASP A 26 -3.08 -32.83 -5.35
C ASP A 26 -2.22 -31.97 -6.29
N ARG A 27 -1.73 -30.83 -5.79
CA ARG A 27 -0.97 -29.89 -6.62
C ARG A 27 0.46 -30.37 -6.80
N LYS A 28 0.91 -30.44 -8.06
CA LYS A 28 2.32 -30.65 -8.38
C LYS A 28 3.21 -29.62 -7.66
N PRO A 29 4.29 -30.05 -7.00
CA PRO A 29 5.21 -29.16 -6.32
C PRO A 29 5.79 -28.13 -7.30
N VAL A 30 5.94 -26.89 -6.84
CA VAL A 30 6.64 -25.83 -7.59
C VAL A 30 8.15 -25.96 -7.34
N SER A 31 8.97 -25.34 -8.20
CA SER A 31 10.44 -25.40 -8.05
C SER A 31 10.91 -24.76 -6.73
N ALA A 32 12.09 -25.16 -6.25
CA ALA A 32 12.66 -24.63 -5.01
C ALA A 32 12.81 -23.10 -5.02
N MET A 33 13.16 -22.51 -6.18
CA MET A 33 13.25 -21.06 -6.35
C MET A 33 11.89 -20.37 -6.17
N VAL A 34 10.80 -20.96 -6.71
CA VAL A 34 9.44 -20.44 -6.51
C VAL A 34 9.03 -20.52 -5.04
N ASN A 35 9.41 -21.59 -4.32
CA ASN A 35 9.14 -21.71 -2.89
C ASN A 35 9.84 -20.62 -2.05
N VAL A 36 11.09 -20.28 -2.37
CA VAL A 36 11.82 -19.19 -1.68
C VAL A 36 11.17 -17.84 -1.96
N ALA A 37 10.85 -17.56 -3.23
CA ALA A 37 10.15 -16.33 -3.61
C ALA A 37 8.76 -16.24 -2.95
N ALA A 38 8.04 -17.36 -2.83
CA ALA A 38 6.75 -17.43 -2.15
C ALA A 38 6.87 -17.13 -0.65
N LYS A 39 7.94 -17.59 0.02
CA LYS A 39 8.22 -17.23 1.42
C LYS A 39 8.50 -15.73 1.58
N ALA A 40 9.30 -15.14 0.69
CA ALA A 40 9.55 -13.70 0.70
C ALA A 40 8.26 -12.89 0.46
N LYS A 41 7.45 -13.31 -0.52
CA LYS A 41 6.11 -12.73 -0.75
C LYS A 41 5.24 -12.86 0.50
N ARG A 42 5.21 -14.03 1.16
CA ARG A 42 4.42 -14.26 2.39
C ARG A 42 4.86 -13.32 3.50
N LEU A 43 6.16 -13.13 3.72
CA LEU A 43 6.71 -12.20 4.70
C LEU A 43 6.23 -10.76 4.45
N LEU A 44 6.35 -10.28 3.20
CA LEU A 44 5.84 -8.95 2.85
C LEU A 44 4.34 -8.86 3.08
N THR A 45 3.55 -9.79 2.52
CA THR A 45 2.09 -9.71 2.62
C THR A 45 1.64 -9.75 4.07
N ALA A 46 2.25 -10.59 4.91
CA ALA A 46 1.97 -10.64 6.34
C ALA A 46 2.34 -9.34 7.04
N GLY A 47 3.51 -8.76 6.72
CA GLY A 47 3.95 -7.49 7.29
C GLY A 47 3.13 -6.28 6.82
N VAL A 48 2.49 -6.35 5.66
CA VAL A 48 1.53 -5.32 5.23
C VAL A 48 0.16 -5.56 5.90
N THR A 49 -0.36 -6.79 5.84
CA THR A 49 -1.72 -7.12 6.31
C THR A 49 -1.86 -7.06 7.83
N ALA A 50 -0.78 -7.32 8.56
CA ALA A 50 -0.74 -7.19 10.00
C ALA A 50 -0.67 -5.74 10.48
N SER A 51 -0.62 -4.72 9.61
CA SER A 51 -0.54 -3.32 10.06
C SER A 51 -1.93 -2.73 10.37
N PRO A 52 -2.10 -1.92 11.43
CA PRO A 52 -3.42 -1.37 11.80
C PRO A 52 -3.97 -0.43 10.72
N GLU A 53 -3.06 0.30 10.06
CA GLU A 53 -3.38 1.17 8.93
C GLU A 53 -3.95 0.38 7.76
N PHE A 54 -3.34 -0.76 7.40
CA PHE A 54 -3.86 -1.59 6.32
C PHE A 54 -5.21 -2.20 6.68
N MET A 55 -5.38 -2.72 7.90
CA MET A 55 -6.65 -3.27 8.37
C MET A 55 -7.79 -2.25 8.27
N LEU A 56 -7.57 -1.01 8.73
CA LEU A 56 -8.58 0.04 8.62
C LEU A 56 -8.86 0.45 7.17
N ARG A 57 -7.80 0.65 6.37
CA ARG A 57 -7.98 1.02 4.96
C ARG A 57 -8.74 -0.05 4.20
N ASN A 58 -8.41 -1.33 4.42
CA ASN A 58 -9.12 -2.44 3.80
C ASN A 58 -10.55 -2.55 4.30
N PHE A 59 -10.79 -2.40 5.61
CA PHE A 59 -12.15 -2.39 6.14
C PHE A 59 -13.03 -1.33 5.44
N LEU A 60 -12.51 -0.11 5.26
CA LEU A 60 -13.21 0.98 4.56
C LEU A 60 -13.40 0.66 3.07
N ARG A 61 -12.35 0.19 2.39
CA ARG A 61 -12.40 -0.20 0.97
C ARG A 61 -13.40 -1.31 0.73
N ASP A 62 -13.32 -2.37 1.52
CA ASP A 62 -14.14 -3.57 1.42
C ASP A 62 -15.58 -3.24 1.74
N SER A 63 -15.85 -2.35 2.70
CA SER A 63 -17.21 -1.89 2.98
C SER A 63 -17.84 -1.22 1.76
N LEU A 64 -17.11 -0.28 1.13
CA LEU A 64 -17.61 0.41 -0.07
C LEU A 64 -17.67 -0.50 -1.30
N SER A 65 -16.70 -1.40 -1.48
CA SER A 65 -16.71 -2.41 -2.55
C SER A 65 -17.89 -3.38 -2.38
N SER A 66 -18.12 -3.86 -1.15
CA SER A 66 -19.25 -4.74 -0.82
C SER A 66 -20.58 -4.04 -1.05
N TRP A 67 -20.72 -2.76 -0.69
CA TRP A 67 -21.92 -1.99 -1.03
C TRP A 67 -22.11 -1.89 -2.54
N ALA A 68 -21.05 -1.66 -3.29
CA ALA A 68 -21.12 -1.51 -4.72
C ALA A 68 -21.51 -2.83 -5.43
N ILE A 69 -21.03 -3.96 -4.93
CA ILE A 69 -21.10 -5.28 -5.59
C ILE A 69 -22.19 -6.21 -4.99
N SER A 70 -22.67 -5.97 -3.78
CA SER A 70 -23.65 -6.84 -3.09
C SER A 70 -25.02 -6.88 -3.78
N LYS A 71 -25.60 -8.08 -3.85
CA LYS A 71 -26.94 -8.32 -4.41
C LYS A 71 -28.05 -7.86 -3.48
N ASP A 72 -27.84 -8.02 -2.18
CA ASP A 72 -28.81 -7.70 -1.13
C ASP A 72 -28.44 -6.36 -0.45
N GLY A 73 -29.45 -5.63 0.04
CA GLY A 73 -29.30 -4.26 0.55
C GLY A 73 -28.36 -4.11 1.75
N PHE A 74 -27.06 -3.97 1.48
CA PHE A 74 -26.00 -3.69 2.44
C PHE A 74 -25.79 -2.17 2.57
N ARG A 75 -25.70 -1.64 3.80
CA ARG A 75 -25.34 -0.23 4.03
C ARG A 75 -23.87 -0.11 4.43
N PRO A 76 -23.04 0.61 3.65
CA PRO A 76 -21.62 0.74 3.94
C PRO A 76 -21.41 1.42 5.30
N VAL A 77 -20.30 1.08 5.94
CA VAL A 77 -19.87 1.53 7.27
C VAL A 77 -20.77 1.07 8.42
N ILE A 78 -22.09 1.31 8.38
CA ILE A 78 -23.01 0.97 9.47
C ILE A 78 -23.13 -0.55 9.64
N ASP A 79 -23.42 -1.28 8.57
CA ASP A 79 -23.58 -2.74 8.66
C ASP A 79 -22.22 -3.43 8.87
N SER A 80 -21.14 -2.87 8.33
CA SER A 80 -19.77 -3.30 8.61
C SER A 80 -19.39 -3.17 10.09
N ILE A 81 -19.72 -2.05 10.75
CA ILE A 81 -19.46 -1.84 12.20
C ILE A 81 -20.27 -2.83 13.04
N LYS A 82 -21.54 -3.08 12.69
CA LYS A 82 -22.35 -4.12 13.33
C LYS A 82 -21.71 -5.50 13.17
N GLY A 83 -21.19 -5.81 11.97
CA GLY A 83 -20.49 -7.06 11.71
C GLY A 83 -19.20 -7.22 12.51
N VAL A 84 -18.43 -6.13 12.74
CA VAL A 84 -17.27 -6.14 13.65
C VAL A 84 -17.72 -6.48 15.08
N LYS A 85 -18.77 -5.83 15.59
CA LYS A 85 -19.27 -6.06 16.96
C LYS A 85 -19.70 -7.52 17.15
N LYS A 86 -20.46 -8.08 16.20
CA LYS A 86 -20.90 -9.49 16.23
C LYS A 86 -19.72 -10.46 16.13
N THR A 87 -18.77 -10.19 15.24
CA THR A 87 -17.60 -11.05 15.06
C THR A 87 -16.71 -11.07 16.30
N LEU A 88 -16.51 -9.92 16.96
CA LEU A 88 -15.79 -9.84 18.24
C LEU A 88 -16.53 -10.57 19.37
N ALA A 89 -17.86 -10.46 19.41
CA ALA A 89 -18.70 -11.13 20.40
C ALA A 89 -18.86 -12.64 20.16
N MET A 90 -18.46 -13.17 18.99
CA MET A 90 -18.72 -14.55 18.55
C MET A 90 -20.21 -14.90 18.65
N ASP A 91 -21.08 -14.01 18.15
CA ASP A 91 -22.53 -14.12 18.32
C ASP A 91 -23.24 -14.44 16.98
N GLY A 92 -24.32 -15.21 17.06
CA GLY A 92 -25.23 -15.53 15.96
C GLY A 92 -24.55 -16.01 14.67
N SER A 93 -24.82 -15.30 13.57
CA SER A 93 -24.39 -15.61 12.20
C SER A 93 -22.87 -15.73 12.00
N THR A 94 -22.05 -15.15 12.90
CA THR A 94 -20.59 -15.33 12.84
C THR A 94 -20.20 -16.80 13.00
N ILE A 95 -20.87 -17.52 13.91
CA ILE A 95 -20.60 -18.93 14.16
C ILE A 95 -20.94 -19.76 12.92
N ASP A 96 -22.07 -19.45 12.26
CA ASP A 96 -22.49 -20.14 11.04
C ASP A 96 -21.55 -19.88 9.86
N VAL A 97 -21.07 -18.64 9.68
CA VAL A 97 -20.07 -18.27 8.65
C VAL A 97 -18.73 -18.96 8.88
N MET A 98 -18.33 -19.12 10.15
CA MET A 98 -17.12 -19.87 10.53
C MET A 98 -17.28 -21.36 10.25
N PHE A 99 -18.41 -21.97 10.62
CA PHE A 99 -18.68 -23.38 10.37
C PHE A 99 -18.91 -23.71 8.90
N SER A 100 -19.45 -22.79 8.11
CA SER A 100 -19.64 -22.95 6.67
C SER A 100 -18.34 -22.82 5.86
N GLY A 101 -17.21 -22.50 6.51
CA GLY A 101 -15.93 -22.27 5.84
C GLY A 101 -15.90 -21.01 4.97
N ALA A 102 -16.86 -20.09 5.18
CA ALA A 102 -16.92 -18.80 4.48
C ALA A 102 -16.10 -17.70 5.19
N SER A 103 -15.71 -17.94 6.45
CA SER A 103 -14.76 -17.12 7.21
C SER A 103 -13.31 -17.41 6.79
N PHE A 104 -12.50 -16.37 6.59
CA PHE A 104 -11.05 -16.50 6.44
C PHE A 104 -10.41 -16.42 7.82
N LEU A 105 -10.23 -17.57 8.47
CA LEU A 105 -9.54 -17.67 9.74
C LEU A 105 -8.02 -17.59 9.49
N GLY A 106 -7.35 -16.53 9.97
CA GLY A 106 -5.92 -16.27 9.75
C GLY A 106 -5.58 -15.31 8.58
N GLY A 107 -6.58 -14.60 8.03
CA GLY A 107 -6.42 -13.51 7.07
C GLY A 107 -5.79 -13.85 5.71
N TYR A 108 -5.33 -12.80 5.02
CA TYR A 108 -4.74 -12.84 3.66
C TYR A 108 -3.58 -13.82 3.48
N VAL A 109 -2.89 -14.18 4.57
CA VAL A 109 -1.68 -15.01 4.56
C VAL A 109 -2.01 -16.51 4.57
N ASN A 110 -3.11 -16.90 5.21
CA ASN A 110 -3.44 -18.30 5.49
C ASN A 110 -4.59 -18.86 4.65
N GLY A 111 -5.31 -18.05 3.87
CA GLY A 111 -6.45 -18.49 3.06
C GLY A 111 -6.15 -19.52 1.97
N ASN A 112 -4.87 -19.81 1.71
CA ASN A 112 -4.40 -20.78 0.71
C ASN A 112 -3.53 -21.91 1.29
N ASP A 113 -3.34 -21.96 2.61
CA ASP A 113 -2.46 -22.92 3.27
C ASP A 113 -3.32 -23.86 4.15
N PRO A 114 -3.59 -25.09 3.70
CA PRO A 114 -4.44 -26.04 4.42
C PRO A 114 -3.93 -26.33 5.85
N GLU A 115 -2.61 -26.28 6.06
CA GLU A 115 -2.00 -26.47 7.38
C GLU A 115 -2.23 -25.27 8.29
N ALA A 116 -2.13 -24.04 7.77
CA ALA A 116 -2.38 -22.82 8.54
C ALA A 116 -3.87 -22.61 8.87
N MET A 117 -4.77 -23.02 7.97
CA MET A 117 -6.21 -23.04 8.21
C MET A 117 -6.58 -24.11 9.25
N ALA A 118 -6.00 -25.31 9.15
CA ALA A 118 -6.15 -26.35 10.16
C ALA A 118 -5.59 -25.90 11.52
N ASP A 119 -4.46 -25.19 11.57
CA ASP A 119 -3.89 -24.66 12.81
C ASP A 119 -4.73 -23.54 13.42
N THR A 120 -5.34 -22.69 12.61
CA THR A 120 -6.23 -21.62 13.11
C THR A 120 -7.56 -22.21 13.60
N VAL A 121 -8.10 -23.19 12.90
CA VAL A 121 -9.25 -23.99 13.34
C VAL A 121 -8.91 -24.72 14.64
N ARG A 122 -7.76 -25.41 14.74
CA ARG A 122 -7.28 -26.05 15.97
C ARG A 122 -7.12 -25.05 17.11
N LYS A 123 -6.59 -23.84 16.87
CA LYS A 123 -6.51 -22.76 17.88
C LYS A 123 -7.90 -22.30 18.35
N SER A 124 -8.85 -22.14 17.43
CA SER A 124 -10.25 -21.80 17.78
C SER A 124 -10.97 -22.93 18.55
N LEU A 125 -10.67 -24.20 18.24
CA LEU A 125 -11.20 -25.39 18.92
C LEU A 125 -10.56 -25.59 20.31
N ARG A 126 -9.28 -25.24 20.48
CA ARG A 126 -8.61 -25.20 21.80
C ARG A 126 -9.25 -24.21 22.75
N ARG A 127 -9.74 -23.06 22.24
CA ARG A 127 -10.54 -22.10 23.04
C ARG A 127 -11.89 -22.68 23.50
N LYS A 128 -12.36 -23.78 22.90
CA LYS A 128 -13.55 -24.55 23.30
C LYS A 128 -13.22 -25.77 24.19
N GLY A 129 -11.98 -25.93 24.65
CA GLY A 129 -11.60 -26.92 25.66
C GLY A 129 -10.81 -28.15 25.19
N MET A 130 -10.22 -28.14 23.99
CA MET A 130 -9.33 -29.22 23.50
C MET A 130 -7.84 -28.95 23.79
N THR A 131 -7.04 -30.00 24.01
CA THR A 131 -5.84 -29.91 24.86
C THR A 131 -4.59 -29.21 24.27
N PRO A 132 -3.74 -28.60 25.13
CA PRO A 132 -2.67 -27.67 24.75
C PRO A 132 -1.28 -28.32 24.55
N GLU A 133 -1.07 -29.59 24.89
CA GLU A 133 0.28 -30.20 24.90
C GLU A 133 0.89 -30.37 23.50
N GLN A 134 0.10 -30.17 22.44
CA GLN A 134 0.55 -30.27 21.05
C GLN A 134 0.95 -28.91 20.42
N ILE A 135 0.61 -27.76 21.02
CA ILE A 135 0.98 -26.42 20.49
C ILE A 135 2.41 -26.05 20.83
N ALA A 136 2.83 -26.41 22.05
CA ALA A 136 4.04 -25.87 22.67
C ALA A 136 5.35 -26.31 22.00
N ARG A 137 5.31 -27.28 21.08
CA ARG A 137 6.49 -27.81 20.39
C ARG A 137 6.98 -26.97 19.19
N TYR A 138 6.17 -26.05 18.67
CA TYR A 138 6.58 -25.19 17.53
C TYR A 138 7.16 -23.83 17.96
N GLU A 139 6.88 -23.36 19.19
CA GLU A 139 7.20 -21.99 19.64
C GLU A 139 8.54 -21.84 20.40
N LYS A 140 9.35 -22.90 20.46
CA LYS A 140 10.67 -22.87 21.13
C LYS A 140 11.83 -22.70 20.14
N SER A 141 11.87 -21.56 19.45
CA SER A 141 13.15 -20.97 19.02
C SER A 141 13.07 -19.45 19.20
N ILE A 142 14.16 -18.84 19.66
CA ILE A 142 14.38 -17.43 20.05
C ILE A 142 14.30 -17.14 21.56
N ILE A 143 15.51 -17.16 22.16
CA ILE A 143 16.06 -16.42 23.31
C ILE A 143 15.33 -16.47 24.68
N ARG A 144 16.14 -16.79 25.70
CA ARG A 144 15.79 -17.42 26.99
C ARG A 144 15.68 -16.50 28.20
N ASN A 145 15.53 -15.19 28.03
CA ASN A 145 15.09 -14.27 29.12
C ASN A 145 13.81 -13.52 28.78
N ALA A 146 13.01 -14.08 27.86
CA ALA A 146 11.81 -13.48 27.29
C ALA A 146 10.52 -14.20 27.69
N ALA A 147 10.50 -15.09 28.68
CA ALA A 147 9.30 -15.93 28.95
C ALA A 147 8.08 -15.10 29.43
N GLN A 148 8.29 -14.10 30.27
CA GLN A 148 7.23 -13.24 30.79
C GLN A 148 6.79 -12.17 29.76
N ALA A 149 7.77 -11.57 29.06
CA ALA A 149 7.52 -10.65 27.95
C ALA A 149 6.82 -11.35 26.77
N LYS A 150 7.18 -12.61 26.47
CA LYS A 150 6.52 -13.44 25.45
C LYS A 150 5.07 -13.70 25.79
N GLY A 151 4.72 -13.97 27.06
CA GLY A 151 3.32 -14.17 27.44
C GLY A 151 2.47 -12.92 27.20
N VAL A 152 2.96 -11.75 27.60
CA VAL A 152 2.25 -10.48 27.41
C VAL A 152 2.21 -10.07 25.93
N VAL A 153 3.33 -10.17 25.22
CA VAL A 153 3.41 -9.85 23.78
C VAL A 153 2.59 -10.85 22.95
N ALA A 154 2.60 -12.14 23.28
CA ALA A 154 1.75 -13.14 22.62
C ALA A 154 0.27 -12.88 22.89
N ASN A 155 -0.12 -12.52 24.12
CA ASN A 155 -1.51 -12.17 24.44
C ASN A 155 -1.97 -10.87 23.75
N VAL A 156 -1.12 -9.86 23.67
CA VAL A 156 -1.40 -8.62 22.93
C VAL A 156 -1.49 -8.90 21.43
N TRP A 157 -0.58 -9.72 20.90
CA TRP A 157 -0.58 -10.16 19.50
C TRP A 157 -1.81 -11.01 19.16
N GLU A 158 -2.24 -11.91 20.05
CA GLU A 158 -3.45 -12.70 19.88
C GLU A 158 -4.71 -11.83 19.89
N LYS A 159 -4.82 -10.90 20.85
CA LYS A 159 -5.92 -9.91 20.87
C LYS A 159 -5.91 -9.07 19.60
N TYR A 160 -4.75 -8.61 19.16
CA TYR A 160 -4.58 -7.84 17.94
C TYR A 160 -5.00 -8.63 16.68
N ASN A 161 -4.56 -9.89 16.56
CA ASN A 161 -4.98 -10.78 15.47
C ASN A 161 -6.49 -11.02 15.49
N ARG A 162 -7.10 -11.19 16.67
CA ARG A 162 -8.56 -11.32 16.80
C ARG A 162 -9.30 -10.07 16.31
N TYR A 163 -8.78 -8.88 16.58
CA TYR A 163 -9.33 -7.64 16.03
C TYR A 163 -9.17 -7.57 14.51
N GLY A 164 -8.00 -7.97 13.98
CA GLY A 164 -7.76 -8.08 12.54
C GLY A 164 -8.75 -9.04 11.87
N GLU A 165 -8.88 -10.27 12.38
CA GLU A 165 -9.83 -11.28 11.90
C GLU A 165 -11.28 -10.79 11.94
N ALA A 166 -11.65 -10.02 12.98
CA ALA A 166 -12.98 -9.44 13.08
C ALA A 166 -13.25 -8.37 12.01
N LEU A 167 -12.26 -7.51 11.73
CA LEU A 167 -12.36 -6.51 10.66
C LEU A 167 -12.43 -7.18 9.27
N GLU A 168 -11.61 -8.20 9.03
CA GLU A 168 -11.57 -8.94 7.77
C GLU A 168 -12.88 -9.71 7.49
N ASN A 169 -13.51 -10.28 8.52
CA ASN A 169 -14.74 -11.05 8.37
C ASN A 169 -16.03 -10.21 8.55
N ALA A 170 -15.93 -8.94 8.96
CA ALA A 170 -17.09 -8.09 9.22
C ALA A 170 -18.02 -7.92 8.00
N ASN A 171 -17.45 -7.64 6.83
CA ASN A 171 -18.25 -7.47 5.61
C ASN A 171 -18.87 -8.80 5.14
N ARG A 172 -18.19 -9.93 5.39
CA ARG A 172 -18.69 -11.27 5.08
C ARG A 172 -19.86 -11.65 5.97
N GLU A 173 -19.74 -11.41 7.28
CA GLU A 173 -20.84 -11.61 8.23
C GLU A 173 -22.04 -10.76 7.85
N ALA A 174 -21.83 -9.50 7.48
CA ALA A 174 -22.91 -8.61 7.07
C ALA A 174 -23.61 -9.07 5.78
N VAL A 175 -22.85 -9.55 4.78
CA VAL A 175 -23.40 -10.13 3.55
C VAL A 175 -24.19 -11.41 3.85
N TYR A 176 -23.65 -12.29 4.69
CA TYR A 176 -24.35 -13.50 5.14
C TYR A 176 -25.68 -13.16 5.82
N ALA A 177 -25.65 -12.24 6.79
CA ALA A 177 -26.84 -11.81 7.51
C ALA A 177 -27.88 -11.16 6.58
N ALA A 178 -27.45 -10.38 5.59
CA ALA A 178 -28.32 -9.80 4.57
C ALA A 178 -28.98 -10.88 3.69
N ALA A 179 -28.22 -11.89 3.27
CA ALA A 179 -28.72 -13.02 2.48
C ALA A 179 -29.76 -13.86 3.25
N ILE A 180 -29.49 -14.18 4.51
CA ILE A 180 -30.45 -14.86 5.40
C ILE A 180 -31.72 -14.01 5.57
N LYS A 181 -31.57 -12.71 5.80
CA LYS A 181 -32.71 -11.78 5.92
C LYS A 181 -33.53 -11.68 4.63
N ALA A 182 -32.88 -11.84 3.47
CA ALA A 182 -33.53 -11.91 2.16
C ALA A 182 -34.21 -13.27 1.89
N GLY A 183 -34.20 -14.20 2.86
CA GLY A 183 -34.86 -15.50 2.76
C GLY A 183 -34.03 -16.59 2.07
N LYS A 184 -32.73 -16.38 1.87
CA LYS A 184 -31.85 -17.37 1.24
C LYS A 184 -31.46 -18.47 2.22
N SER A 185 -31.15 -19.66 1.70
CA SER A 185 -30.66 -20.78 2.52
C SER A 185 -29.28 -20.47 3.11
N HIS A 186 -28.93 -21.12 4.22
CA HIS A 186 -27.60 -20.99 4.84
C HIS A 186 -26.47 -21.36 3.87
N ALA A 187 -26.69 -22.33 2.98
CA ALA A 187 -25.72 -22.70 1.95
C ALA A 187 -25.51 -21.58 0.92
N GLN A 188 -26.61 -20.97 0.44
CA GLN A 188 -26.54 -19.84 -0.49
C GLN A 188 -25.92 -18.59 0.18
N ALA A 189 -26.31 -18.29 1.42
CA ALA A 189 -25.74 -17.19 2.18
C ALA A 189 -24.24 -17.38 2.45
N ALA A 190 -23.81 -18.61 2.77
CA ALA A 190 -22.40 -18.95 2.93
C ALA A 190 -21.62 -18.78 1.62
N PHE A 191 -22.19 -19.21 0.50
CA PHE A 191 -21.61 -19.02 -0.83
C PHE A 191 -21.44 -17.53 -1.15
N GLU A 192 -22.47 -16.71 -0.98
CA GLU A 192 -22.41 -15.27 -1.27
C GLU A 192 -21.43 -14.52 -0.35
N SER A 193 -21.36 -14.91 0.92
CA SER A 193 -20.38 -14.41 1.90
C SER A 193 -18.94 -14.76 1.51
N LYS A 194 -18.70 -15.97 1.02
CA LYS A 194 -17.37 -16.41 0.56
C LYS A 194 -16.97 -15.75 -0.75
N ASP A 195 -17.88 -15.72 -1.72
CA ASP A 195 -17.68 -15.16 -3.08
C ASP A 195 -17.52 -13.64 -3.10
N LEU A 196 -17.76 -12.94 -1.97
CA LEU A 196 -17.44 -11.52 -1.84
C LEU A 196 -15.99 -11.21 -2.26
N MET A 197 -15.03 -12.02 -1.79
CA MET A 197 -13.62 -12.02 -2.22
C MET A 197 -12.97 -13.39 -1.90
N ASP A 198 -13.19 -14.43 -2.70
CA ASP A 198 -12.65 -15.76 -2.35
C ASP A 198 -11.13 -15.89 -2.63
N PHE A 199 -10.30 -15.60 -1.62
CA PHE A 199 -8.84 -15.71 -1.74
C PHE A 199 -8.31 -17.16 -1.86
N SER A 200 -9.15 -18.16 -1.59
CA SER A 200 -8.79 -19.57 -1.76
C SER A 200 -8.89 -20.04 -3.21
N MET A 201 -9.60 -19.27 -4.05
CA MET A 201 -9.73 -19.53 -5.47
C MET A 201 -8.43 -19.13 -6.20
N LEU A 202 -7.93 -20.03 -7.03
CA LEU A 202 -6.65 -19.89 -7.76
C LEU A 202 -6.77 -20.24 -9.25
N GLY A 203 -7.89 -20.84 -9.65
CA GLY A 203 -8.14 -21.32 -11.00
C GLY A 203 -7.30 -22.56 -11.39
N ALA A 204 -7.62 -23.13 -12.55
CA ALA A 204 -6.94 -24.31 -13.09
C ALA A 204 -5.63 -23.98 -13.83
N SER A 205 -5.38 -22.72 -14.17
CA SER A 205 -4.18 -22.30 -14.89
C SER A 205 -2.93 -22.41 -14.01
N ARG A 206 -1.96 -23.23 -14.43
CA ARG A 206 -0.69 -23.39 -13.71
C ARG A 206 0.09 -22.07 -13.63
N THR A 207 0.06 -21.28 -14.69
CA THR A 207 0.69 -19.95 -14.72
C THR A 207 0.06 -19.04 -13.67
N MET A 208 -1.28 -18.99 -13.59
CA MET A 208 -2.00 -18.18 -12.60
C MET A 208 -1.70 -18.61 -11.16
N GLN A 209 -1.60 -19.92 -10.93
CA GLN A 209 -1.22 -20.50 -9.63
C GLN A 209 0.20 -20.10 -9.21
N VAL A 210 1.16 -20.12 -10.15
CA VAL A 210 2.55 -19.70 -9.89
C VAL A 210 2.61 -18.19 -9.64
N MET A 211 1.93 -17.39 -10.46
CA MET A 211 1.89 -15.93 -10.28
C MET A 211 1.29 -15.53 -8.93
N THR A 212 0.27 -16.23 -8.47
CA THR A 212 -0.30 -16.02 -7.12
C THR A 212 0.69 -16.28 -5.98
N GLN A 213 1.59 -17.24 -6.17
CA GLN A 213 2.63 -17.54 -5.18
C GLN A 213 3.75 -16.50 -5.19
N LEU A 214 4.06 -15.93 -6.36
CA LEU A 214 5.17 -15.00 -6.54
C LEU A 214 4.81 -13.53 -6.31
N LEU A 215 3.61 -13.12 -6.73
CA LEU A 215 3.20 -11.72 -6.74
C LEU A 215 2.36 -11.35 -5.49
N PRO A 216 2.79 -10.34 -4.71
CA PRO A 216 2.00 -9.82 -3.59
C PRO A 216 0.61 -9.32 -4.04
N PHE A 217 -0.43 -9.73 -3.31
CA PHE A 217 -1.83 -9.33 -3.52
C PHE A 217 -2.45 -9.62 -4.91
N PHE A 218 -1.71 -10.27 -5.81
CA PHE A 218 -2.17 -10.56 -7.17
C PHE A 218 -3.48 -11.37 -7.19
N ASN A 219 -3.58 -12.43 -6.38
CA ASN A 219 -4.80 -13.24 -6.35
C ASN A 219 -6.02 -12.39 -5.97
N ALA A 220 -5.92 -11.59 -4.92
CA ALA A 220 -7.03 -10.79 -4.45
C ALA A 220 -7.54 -9.80 -5.51
N ARG A 221 -6.63 -9.19 -6.26
CA ARG A 221 -6.97 -8.30 -7.39
C ARG A 221 -7.65 -9.04 -8.54
N VAL A 222 -7.11 -10.20 -8.93
CA VAL A 222 -7.73 -11.06 -9.96
C VAL A 222 -9.13 -11.49 -9.53
N GLN A 223 -9.31 -11.88 -8.26
CA GLN A 223 -10.62 -12.26 -7.74
C GLN A 223 -11.58 -11.07 -7.64
N GLY A 224 -11.12 -9.90 -7.21
CA GLY A 224 -11.90 -8.65 -7.18
C GLY A 224 -12.42 -8.26 -8.56
N LEU A 225 -11.54 -8.28 -9.57
CA LEU A 225 -11.89 -8.04 -10.98
C LEU A 225 -12.85 -9.08 -11.53
N GLY A 226 -12.59 -10.37 -11.25
CA GLY A 226 -13.45 -11.47 -11.68
C GLY A 226 -14.86 -11.34 -11.10
N LYS A 227 -14.97 -11.03 -9.81
CA LYS A 227 -16.25 -10.80 -9.13
C LYS A 227 -16.99 -9.59 -9.72
N LEU A 228 -16.31 -8.46 -9.90
CA LEU A 228 -16.91 -7.27 -10.50
C LEU A 228 -17.39 -7.53 -11.94
N THR A 229 -16.63 -8.28 -12.73
CA THR A 229 -17.03 -8.67 -14.09
C THR A 229 -18.27 -9.56 -14.09
N ARG A 230 -18.35 -10.55 -13.18
CA ARG A 230 -19.55 -11.38 -13.00
C ARG A 230 -20.76 -10.55 -12.60
N GLU A 231 -20.61 -9.63 -11.65
CA GLU A 231 -21.73 -8.79 -11.19
C GLU A 231 -22.15 -7.73 -12.23
N LEU A 232 -21.23 -7.23 -13.06
CA LEU A 232 -21.58 -6.41 -14.22
C LEU A 232 -22.43 -7.17 -15.23
N ARG A 233 -22.16 -8.46 -15.44
CA ARG A 233 -22.94 -9.34 -16.32
C ARG A 233 -24.30 -9.69 -15.71
N ASP A 234 -24.31 -10.08 -14.43
CA ASP A 234 -25.48 -10.66 -13.78
C ASP A 234 -26.44 -9.58 -13.24
N ASN A 235 -25.91 -8.42 -12.82
CA ASN A 235 -26.65 -7.32 -12.19
C ASN A 235 -26.31 -5.92 -12.79
N PRO A 236 -26.30 -5.73 -14.12
CA PRO A 236 -25.76 -4.54 -14.78
C PRO A 236 -26.40 -3.22 -14.32
N ARG A 237 -27.73 -3.19 -14.14
CA ARG A 237 -28.46 -1.97 -13.75
C ARG A 237 -28.11 -1.51 -12.33
N ALA A 238 -27.98 -2.46 -11.39
CA ALA A 238 -27.63 -2.15 -10.01
C ALA A 238 -26.19 -1.65 -9.90
N ILE A 239 -25.25 -2.31 -10.60
CA ILE A 239 -23.86 -1.86 -10.67
C ILE A 239 -23.76 -0.50 -11.35
N ALA A 240 -24.40 -0.28 -12.50
CA ALA A 240 -24.38 1.00 -13.20
C ALA A 240 -24.90 2.16 -12.33
N LYS A 241 -25.98 1.94 -11.58
CA LYS A 241 -26.51 2.94 -10.63
C LYS A 241 -25.48 3.29 -9.55
N ARG A 242 -24.88 2.30 -8.91
CA ARG A 242 -23.91 2.51 -7.82
C ARG A 242 -22.59 3.08 -8.34
N ALA A 243 -22.12 2.63 -9.50
CA ALA A 243 -20.99 3.18 -10.23
C ALA A 243 -21.23 4.66 -10.56
N GLY A 244 -22.40 5.00 -11.10
CA GLY A 244 -22.79 6.40 -11.36
C GLY A 244 -22.81 7.26 -10.10
N MET A 245 -23.25 6.71 -8.96
CA MET A 245 -23.16 7.40 -7.67
C MET A 245 -21.71 7.64 -7.23
N ILE A 246 -20.83 6.64 -7.37
CA ILE A 246 -19.39 6.78 -7.07
C ILE A 246 -18.78 7.85 -7.96
N THR A 247 -19.03 7.82 -9.27
CA THR A 247 -18.54 8.83 -10.21
C THR A 247 -19.05 10.21 -9.87
N ALA A 248 -20.36 10.37 -9.65
CA ALA A 248 -20.95 11.66 -9.31
C ALA A 248 -20.37 12.23 -8.01
N ALA A 249 -20.24 11.41 -6.96
CA ALA A 249 -19.64 11.84 -5.69
C ALA A 249 -18.16 12.19 -5.84
N SER A 250 -17.41 11.39 -6.61
CA SER A 250 -15.98 11.64 -6.88
C SER A 250 -15.76 12.94 -7.63
N LEU A 251 -16.57 13.20 -8.67
CA LEU A 251 -16.50 14.42 -9.46
C LEU A 251 -17.00 15.64 -8.69
N ALA A 252 -18.03 15.50 -7.86
CA ALA A 252 -18.48 16.57 -6.98
C ALA A 252 -17.40 16.95 -5.97
N LEU A 253 -16.70 15.97 -5.39
CA LEU A 253 -15.58 16.22 -4.49
C LEU A 253 -14.38 16.84 -5.23
N LEU A 254 -14.07 16.37 -6.44
CA LEU A 254 -13.05 16.98 -7.29
C LEU A 254 -13.38 18.44 -7.60
N ALA A 255 -14.64 18.74 -7.93
CA ALA A 255 -15.09 20.11 -8.16
C ALA A 255 -14.95 20.99 -6.91
N ALA A 256 -15.27 20.46 -5.72
CA ALA A 256 -15.06 21.16 -4.46
C ALA A 256 -13.57 21.44 -4.17
N ASN A 257 -12.67 20.58 -4.66
CA ASN A 257 -11.22 20.71 -4.51
C ASN A 257 -10.55 21.41 -5.71
N TRP A 258 -11.30 21.87 -6.73
CA TRP A 258 -10.74 22.25 -8.03
C TRP A 258 -9.68 23.36 -7.93
N ASP A 259 -9.89 24.32 -7.05
CA ASP A 259 -8.99 25.45 -6.81
C ASP A 259 -8.37 25.44 -5.41
N ASP A 260 -8.40 24.29 -4.72
CA ASP A 260 -7.74 24.13 -3.41
C ASP A 260 -6.26 23.75 -3.62
N GLU A 261 -5.35 24.69 -3.35
CA GLU A 261 -3.90 24.47 -3.48
C GLU A 261 -3.43 23.27 -2.64
N ARG A 262 -4.06 23.00 -1.50
CA ARG A 262 -3.70 21.87 -0.63
C ARG A 262 -4.02 20.54 -1.30
N TYR A 263 -5.06 20.49 -2.14
CA TYR A 263 -5.35 19.32 -2.97
C TYR A 263 -4.28 19.19 -4.06
N GLU A 264 -3.93 20.27 -4.74
CA GLU A 264 -2.93 20.26 -5.82
C GLU A 264 -1.54 19.84 -5.34
N GLU A 265 -1.16 20.19 -4.11
CA GLU A 265 0.11 19.77 -3.51
C GLU A 265 0.23 18.25 -3.27
N LEU A 266 -0.89 17.53 -3.18
CA LEU A 266 -0.85 16.10 -2.85
C LEU A 266 -0.13 15.31 -3.94
N PRO A 267 0.74 14.33 -3.56
CA PRO A 267 1.33 13.41 -4.53
C PRO A 267 0.25 12.69 -5.34
N ASP A 268 0.53 12.45 -6.62
CA ASP A 268 -0.44 11.83 -7.54
C ASP A 268 -0.96 10.48 -7.03
N TRP A 269 -0.08 9.64 -6.47
CA TRP A 269 -0.48 8.34 -5.93
C TRP A 269 -1.45 8.48 -4.75
N ASP A 270 -1.37 9.56 -3.96
CA ASP A 270 -2.25 9.80 -2.82
C ASP A 270 -3.64 10.23 -3.31
N LYS A 271 -3.70 11.15 -4.28
CA LYS A 271 -4.92 11.55 -5.01
C LYS A 271 -5.60 10.35 -5.67
N ASP A 272 -4.82 9.47 -6.30
CA ASP A 272 -5.35 8.30 -7.03
C ASP A 272 -5.91 7.22 -6.12
N THR A 273 -5.45 7.14 -4.87
CA THR A 273 -5.79 6.05 -3.95
C THR A 273 -6.75 6.47 -2.82
N ASN A 274 -7.01 7.77 -2.66
CA ASN A 274 -7.91 8.31 -1.63
C ASN A 274 -8.77 9.46 -2.16
N TRP A 275 -9.98 9.58 -1.62
CA TRP A 275 -10.79 10.80 -1.71
C TRP A 275 -10.39 11.74 -0.58
N HIS A 276 -10.14 13.02 -0.88
CA HIS A 276 -9.64 13.99 0.09
C HIS A 276 -10.70 15.05 0.41
N PHE A 277 -10.88 15.33 1.70
CA PHE A 277 -11.83 16.31 2.22
C PHE A 277 -11.09 17.32 3.07
N PHE A 278 -11.37 18.61 2.83
CA PHE A 278 -10.84 19.69 3.64
C PHE A 278 -12.00 20.40 4.34
N VAL A 279 -11.95 20.42 5.68
CA VAL A 279 -12.97 21.08 6.52
C VAL A 279 -12.26 22.14 7.36
N GLY A 280 -12.36 23.40 6.93
CA GLY A 280 -11.45 24.44 7.42
C GLY A 280 -10.00 24.03 7.12
N ASP A 281 -9.14 24.03 8.14
CA ASP A 281 -7.73 23.61 8.02
C ASP A 281 -7.52 22.09 8.15
N GLN A 282 -8.58 21.34 8.46
CA GLN A 282 -8.49 19.92 8.77
C GLN A 282 -8.51 19.08 7.49
N HIS A 283 -7.51 18.21 7.31
CA HIS A 283 -7.43 17.32 6.15
C HIS A 283 -7.80 15.87 6.48
N PHE A 284 -8.91 15.41 5.92
CA PHE A 284 -9.38 14.02 5.99
C PHE A 284 -9.21 13.33 4.64
N ARG A 285 -9.09 12.01 4.67
CA ARG A 285 -9.08 11.19 3.46
C ARG A 285 -9.79 9.86 3.67
N ILE A 286 -10.40 9.35 2.61
CA ILE A 286 -11.05 8.04 2.60
C ILE A 286 -10.39 7.21 1.49
N PRO A 287 -9.83 6.04 1.81
CA PRO A 287 -9.26 5.16 0.80
C PRO A 287 -10.29 4.74 -0.23
N LYS A 288 -9.99 4.97 -1.50
CA LYS A 288 -10.81 4.50 -2.62
C LYS A 288 -10.78 2.97 -2.66
N PRO A 289 -11.93 2.29 -2.86
CA PRO A 289 -11.98 0.87 -3.18
C PRO A 289 -11.12 0.57 -4.41
N PHE A 290 -10.68 -0.68 -4.56
CA PHE A 290 -9.81 -1.07 -5.67
C PHE A 290 -10.52 -0.94 -7.03
N GLU A 291 -10.93 -2.05 -7.66
CA GLU A 291 -11.34 -2.11 -9.06
C GLU A 291 -12.44 -1.08 -9.39
N ILE A 292 -13.46 -1.01 -8.52
CA ILE A 292 -14.61 -0.12 -8.73
C ILE A 292 -14.29 1.35 -8.43
N GLY A 293 -13.41 1.64 -7.47
CA GLY A 293 -13.00 3.01 -7.15
C GLY A 293 -12.03 3.57 -8.18
N VAL A 294 -11.19 2.73 -8.77
CA VAL A 294 -10.32 3.11 -9.89
C VAL A 294 -11.15 3.40 -11.14
N MET A 295 -12.03 2.47 -11.55
CA MET A 295 -12.78 2.60 -12.79
C MET A 295 -13.82 3.72 -12.76
N PHE A 296 -14.48 3.94 -11.62
CA PHE A 296 -15.58 4.90 -11.53
C PHE A 296 -15.26 6.11 -10.65
N GLY A 297 -14.11 6.18 -10.01
CA GLY A 297 -13.62 7.36 -9.29
C GLY A 297 -12.37 7.94 -9.97
N THR A 298 -11.23 7.29 -9.80
CA THR A 298 -9.92 7.82 -10.22
C THR A 298 -9.81 8.09 -11.72
N ILE A 299 -10.25 7.15 -12.59
CA ILE A 299 -10.17 7.36 -14.04
C ILE A 299 -11.04 8.56 -14.49
N PRO A 300 -12.34 8.64 -14.13
CA PRO A 300 -13.17 9.82 -14.42
C PRO A 300 -12.59 11.13 -13.87
N GLU A 301 -12.10 11.13 -12.62
CA GLU A 301 -11.44 12.31 -12.02
C GLU A 301 -10.26 12.77 -12.88
N ARG A 302 -9.39 11.85 -13.31
CA ARG A 302 -8.21 12.15 -14.14
C ARG A 302 -8.60 12.62 -15.55
N ILE A 303 -9.68 12.10 -16.13
CA ILE A 303 -10.22 12.59 -17.41
C ILE A 303 -10.65 14.05 -17.26
N VAL A 304 -11.45 14.38 -16.23
CA VAL A 304 -11.94 15.75 -16.00
C VAL A 304 -10.78 16.71 -15.72
N ARG A 305 -9.77 16.29 -14.96
CA ARG A 305 -8.57 17.10 -14.73
C ARG A 305 -7.77 17.36 -16.01
N ALA A 306 -7.64 16.36 -16.87
CA ALA A 306 -6.98 16.52 -18.18
C ALA A 306 -7.78 17.44 -19.11
N MET A 307 -9.11 17.34 -19.11
CA MET A 307 -9.99 18.22 -19.89
C MET A 307 -10.00 19.67 -19.39
N GLY A 308 -9.74 19.87 -18.10
CA GLY A 308 -9.69 21.20 -17.47
C GLY A 308 -8.28 21.73 -17.25
N ASP A 309 -7.29 21.24 -18.01
CA ASP A 309 -5.88 21.68 -18.00
C ASP A 309 -5.16 21.62 -16.62
N LYS A 310 -5.73 20.90 -15.65
CA LYS A 310 -5.09 20.65 -14.34
C LYS A 310 -4.03 19.55 -14.42
N ASP A 311 -4.22 18.57 -15.30
CA ASP A 311 -3.25 17.50 -15.59
C ASP A 311 -2.83 17.56 -17.07
N THR A 312 -1.52 17.49 -17.37
CA THR A 312 -1.04 17.34 -18.75
C THR A 312 -1.38 15.95 -19.30
N GLY A 313 -1.37 15.79 -20.63
CA GLY A 313 -1.59 14.48 -21.26
C GLY A 313 -0.61 13.39 -20.76
N ALA A 314 0.63 13.76 -20.45
CA ALA A 314 1.62 12.86 -19.85
C ALA A 314 1.28 12.49 -18.40
N GLN A 315 0.79 13.44 -17.60
CA GLN A 315 0.32 13.18 -16.23
C GLN A 315 -0.91 12.28 -16.23
N PHE A 316 -1.88 12.55 -17.10
CA PHE A 316 -3.04 11.69 -17.32
C PHE A 316 -2.64 10.27 -17.70
N GLY A 317 -1.79 10.12 -18.73
CA GLY A 317 -1.30 8.81 -19.19
C GLY A 317 -0.57 8.05 -18.09
N LYS A 318 0.29 8.72 -17.31
CA LYS A 318 1.00 8.13 -16.17
C LYS A 318 0.03 7.70 -15.07
N ALA A 319 -0.96 8.52 -14.73
CA ALA A 319 -1.96 8.20 -13.71
C ALA A 319 -2.83 7.01 -14.12
N VAL A 320 -3.29 6.95 -15.37
CA VAL A 320 -4.06 5.81 -15.90
C VAL A 320 -3.21 4.55 -15.94
N ALA A 321 -1.97 4.62 -16.44
CA ALA A 321 -1.05 3.49 -16.46
C ALA A 321 -0.75 2.95 -15.06
N ARG A 322 -0.55 3.84 -14.07
CA ARG A 322 -0.40 3.48 -12.66
C ARG A 322 -1.67 2.81 -12.13
N ALA A 323 -2.83 3.44 -12.32
CA ALA A 323 -4.09 2.93 -11.82
C ALA A 323 -4.41 1.53 -12.37
N ILE A 324 -4.16 1.29 -13.67
CA ILE A 324 -4.27 -0.03 -14.29
C ILE A 324 -3.20 -0.97 -13.74
N GLY A 325 -1.92 -0.58 -13.74
CA GLY A 325 -0.82 -1.40 -13.27
C GLY A 325 -0.99 -1.87 -11.81
N ASP A 326 -1.46 -0.98 -10.94
CA ASP A 326 -1.75 -1.25 -9.54
C ASP A 326 -3.01 -2.09 -9.33
N THR A 327 -4.05 -1.88 -10.16
CA THR A 327 -5.29 -2.69 -10.11
C THR A 327 -5.02 -4.11 -10.55
N PHE A 328 -4.25 -4.31 -11.62
CA PHE A 328 -3.99 -5.63 -12.19
C PHE A 328 -2.70 -6.29 -11.64
N ALA A 329 -1.96 -5.62 -10.77
CA ALA A 329 -0.65 -6.07 -10.26
C ALA A 329 0.30 -6.51 -11.39
N LEU A 330 0.34 -5.75 -12.48
CA LEU A 330 1.08 -6.10 -13.70
C LEU A 330 2.60 -5.97 -13.56
N ASN A 331 3.12 -5.64 -12.39
CA ASN A 331 4.56 -5.63 -12.16
C ASN A 331 5.04 -7.09 -11.96
N PRO A 332 5.73 -7.70 -12.94
CA PRO A 332 6.11 -9.10 -12.88
C PRO A 332 7.34 -9.34 -12.01
N THR A 333 7.98 -8.29 -11.46
CA THR A 333 9.21 -8.42 -10.68
C THR A 333 8.92 -9.11 -9.35
N PRO A 334 9.52 -10.29 -9.09
CA PRO A 334 9.34 -10.98 -7.82
C PRO A 334 9.77 -10.10 -6.65
N GLN A 335 8.97 -10.07 -5.59
CA GLN A 335 9.22 -9.22 -4.43
C GLN A 335 10.58 -9.48 -3.76
N ILE A 336 11.14 -10.69 -3.92
CA ILE A 336 12.47 -11.00 -3.39
C ILE A 336 13.58 -10.21 -4.08
N VAL A 337 13.41 -9.87 -5.35
CA VAL A 337 14.41 -9.15 -6.16
C VAL A 337 14.08 -7.66 -6.26
N LYS A 338 12.79 -7.31 -6.25
CA LYS A 338 12.32 -5.94 -6.48
C LYS A 338 13.03 -4.89 -5.61
N PRO A 339 13.07 -4.98 -4.26
CA PRO A 339 13.74 -3.96 -3.44
C PRO A 339 15.23 -3.82 -3.73
N LEU A 340 15.92 -4.91 -4.09
CA LEU A 340 17.35 -4.87 -4.45
C LEU A 340 17.57 -4.16 -5.77
N VAL A 341 16.75 -4.45 -6.78
CA VAL A 341 16.80 -3.77 -8.08
C VAL A 341 16.49 -2.29 -7.92
N GLU A 342 15.45 -1.95 -7.16
CA GLU A 342 15.10 -0.56 -6.87
C GLU A 342 16.23 0.18 -6.14
N ALA A 343 16.87 -0.44 -5.15
CA ALA A 343 18.03 0.12 -4.47
C ALA A 343 19.24 0.27 -5.41
N ALA A 344 19.55 -0.75 -6.22
CA ALA A 344 20.68 -0.75 -7.14
C ALA A 344 20.54 0.32 -8.24
N PHE A 345 19.34 0.48 -8.80
CA PHE A 345 19.02 1.51 -9.80
C PHE A 345 18.60 2.84 -9.19
N ASN A 346 18.60 2.95 -7.85
CA ASN A 346 18.22 4.14 -7.11
C ASN A 346 16.85 4.70 -7.52
N TYR A 347 15.84 3.84 -7.67
CA TYR A 347 14.52 4.23 -8.16
C TYR A 347 13.41 3.44 -7.44
N ASP A 348 12.50 4.17 -6.78
CA ASP A 348 11.32 3.61 -6.15
C ASP A 348 10.18 3.56 -7.18
N THR A 349 9.80 2.35 -7.62
CA THR A 349 8.75 2.19 -8.64
C THR A 349 7.35 2.53 -8.13
N PHE A 350 7.13 2.51 -6.82
CA PHE A 350 5.84 2.87 -6.21
C PHE A 350 5.66 4.39 -6.20
N ARG A 351 6.67 5.13 -5.72
CA ARG A 351 6.64 6.60 -5.71
C ARG A 351 6.93 7.20 -7.09
N GLY A 352 7.62 6.45 -7.95
CA GLY A 352 8.08 6.92 -9.26
C GLY A 352 9.18 7.98 -9.16
N ALA A 353 10.01 7.90 -8.11
CA ALA A 353 11.03 8.88 -7.77
C ALA A 353 12.34 8.19 -7.31
N PRO A 354 13.50 8.86 -7.40
CA PRO A 354 14.76 8.32 -6.88
C PRO A 354 14.74 8.12 -5.37
N ILE A 355 15.42 7.07 -4.88
CA ILE A 355 15.56 6.80 -3.42
C ILE A 355 16.53 7.83 -2.81
N ASP A 356 17.78 7.84 -3.28
CA ASP A 356 18.75 8.90 -3.05
C ASP A 356 18.50 10.00 -4.08
N SER A 357 18.26 11.22 -3.60
CA SER A 357 18.11 12.36 -4.49
C SER A 357 19.44 12.67 -5.21
N PRO A 358 19.43 13.40 -6.35
CA PRO A 358 20.67 13.79 -7.04
C PRO A 358 21.69 14.50 -6.13
N GLN A 359 21.23 15.15 -5.04
CA GLN A 359 22.09 15.79 -4.05
C GLN A 359 22.72 14.80 -3.08
N ASP A 360 21.97 13.79 -2.67
CA ASP A 360 22.49 12.74 -1.79
C ASP A 360 23.61 11.97 -2.51
N LEU A 361 23.52 11.80 -3.84
CA LEU A 361 24.59 11.19 -4.64
C LEU A 361 25.90 11.99 -4.65
N ALA A 362 25.90 13.26 -4.24
CA ALA A 362 27.11 14.08 -4.13
C ALA A 362 27.88 13.88 -2.81
N VAL A 363 27.33 13.10 -1.87
CA VAL A 363 28.00 12.73 -0.63
C VAL A 363 28.22 11.21 -0.57
N LYS A 364 29.11 10.79 0.34
CA LYS A 364 29.34 9.36 0.62
C LYS A 364 28.04 8.67 1.01
N ALA A 365 27.93 7.38 0.72
CA ALA A 365 26.69 6.62 0.86
C ALA A 365 26.13 6.70 2.30
N GLU A 366 26.95 6.49 3.31
CA GLU A 366 26.59 6.57 4.73
C GLU A 366 25.99 7.92 5.15
N ALA A 367 26.29 9.00 4.43
CA ALA A 367 25.78 10.35 4.71
C ALA A 367 24.48 10.68 3.96
N ARG A 368 23.91 9.73 3.20
CA ARG A 368 22.69 9.93 2.39
C ARG A 368 21.41 9.71 3.21
N TYR A 369 21.07 10.68 4.05
CA TYR A 369 19.86 10.64 4.89
C TYR A 369 19.23 12.01 5.06
N ASN A 370 17.90 12.09 5.17
CA ASN A 370 17.17 13.33 5.45
C ASN A 370 16.39 13.22 6.76
N GLU A 371 15.67 14.29 7.13
CA GLU A 371 14.90 14.40 8.37
C GLU A 371 13.82 13.32 8.56
N GLN A 372 13.49 12.58 7.50
CA GLN A 372 12.51 11.50 7.49
C GLN A 372 13.16 10.11 7.60
N THR A 373 14.46 9.99 7.31
CA THR A 373 15.20 8.72 7.38
C THR A 373 15.41 8.28 8.82
N SER A 374 15.09 7.02 9.09
CA SER A 374 15.19 6.35 10.40
C SER A 374 16.59 6.50 11.00
N LEU A 375 16.64 6.86 12.28
CA LEU A 375 17.89 6.92 13.05
C LEU A 375 18.59 5.56 13.10
N LEU A 376 17.83 4.46 13.24
CA LEU A 376 18.39 3.11 13.16
C LEU A 376 19.12 2.89 11.83
N MET A 377 18.51 3.30 10.71
CA MET A 377 19.12 3.15 9.39
C MET A 377 20.33 4.07 9.19
N ARG A 378 20.35 5.24 9.86
CA ARG A 378 21.53 6.12 9.88
C ARG A 378 22.70 5.46 10.62
N GLU A 379 22.46 4.91 11.81
CA GLU A 379 23.48 4.20 12.59
C GLU A 379 24.01 2.97 11.83
N LEU A 380 23.12 2.20 11.19
CA LEU A 380 23.53 1.08 10.34
C LEU A 380 24.33 1.55 9.12
N GLY A 381 23.91 2.62 8.46
CA GLY A 381 24.64 3.17 7.31
C GLY A 381 26.05 3.63 7.68
N GLU A 382 26.23 4.26 8.84
CA GLU A 382 27.55 4.63 9.38
C GLU A 382 28.43 3.40 9.64
N LEU A 383 27.86 2.30 10.15
CA LEU A 383 28.60 1.07 10.44
C LEU A 383 28.95 0.27 9.18
N THR A 384 28.07 0.23 8.18
CA THR A 384 28.24 -0.62 6.98
C THR A 384 28.77 0.13 5.76
N GLY A 385 28.78 1.46 5.78
CA GLY A 385 29.11 2.29 4.62
C GLY A 385 28.01 2.34 3.55
N PHE A 386 26.78 1.92 3.88
CA PHE A 386 25.65 1.91 2.93
C PHE A 386 24.74 3.13 3.12
N SER A 387 23.96 3.48 2.08
CA SER A 387 22.98 4.57 2.16
C SER A 387 21.87 4.24 3.16
N PRO A 388 21.66 5.04 4.22
CA PRO A 388 20.55 4.87 5.15
C PRO A 388 19.19 4.83 4.45
N LYS A 389 18.99 5.65 3.41
CA LYS A 389 17.74 5.65 2.62
C LYS A 389 17.54 4.35 1.84
N GLN A 390 18.61 3.80 1.28
CA GLN A 390 18.54 2.51 0.59
C GLN A 390 18.32 1.35 1.57
N LEU A 391 18.98 1.36 2.74
CA LEU A 391 18.74 0.37 3.80
C LEU A 391 17.29 0.41 4.29
N GLU A 392 16.75 1.61 4.53
CA GLU A 392 15.35 1.82 4.88
C GLU A 392 14.41 1.27 3.78
N HIS A 393 14.71 1.57 2.51
CA HIS A 393 13.96 1.07 1.36
C HIS A 393 13.94 -0.46 1.29
N LEU A 394 15.07 -1.11 1.54
CA LEU A 394 15.17 -2.57 1.56
C LEU A 394 14.32 -3.17 2.69
N VAL A 395 14.44 -2.63 3.91
CA VAL A 395 13.65 -3.11 5.06
C VAL A 395 12.16 -2.98 4.80
N ILE A 396 11.71 -1.80 4.35
CA ILE A 396 10.30 -1.56 4.01
C ILE A 396 9.87 -2.44 2.83
N GLY A 397 10.71 -2.59 1.82
CA GLY A 397 10.43 -3.41 0.64
C GLY A 397 10.24 -4.90 0.96
N TYR A 398 10.90 -5.42 1.98
CA TYR A 398 10.77 -6.83 2.38
C TYR A 398 9.74 -7.09 3.47
N THR A 399 9.54 -6.14 4.37
CA THR A 399 8.72 -6.34 5.58
C THR A 399 7.45 -5.50 5.59
N GLY A 400 7.28 -4.59 4.61
CA GLY A 400 6.14 -3.71 4.49
C GLY A 400 6.03 -2.72 5.65
N THR A 401 4.79 -2.35 5.97
CA THR A 401 4.48 -1.34 6.99
C THR A 401 4.95 -1.75 8.39
N MET A 402 4.97 -3.04 8.71
CA MET A 402 5.51 -3.51 10.00
C MET A 402 6.99 -3.20 10.17
N GLY A 403 7.80 -3.23 9.10
CA GLY A 403 9.18 -2.79 9.13
C GLY A 403 9.32 -1.32 9.56
N SER A 404 8.46 -0.46 9.01
CA SER A 404 8.41 0.95 9.40
C SER A 404 8.09 1.14 10.88
N TYR A 405 7.23 0.32 11.48
CA TYR A 405 6.95 0.39 12.92
C TYR A 405 8.11 -0.09 13.78
N VAL A 406 8.79 -1.16 13.36
CA VAL A 406 10.01 -1.63 14.05
C VAL A 406 11.07 -0.54 14.05
N MET A 407 11.29 0.11 12.89
CA MET A 407 12.21 1.24 12.80
C MET A 407 11.76 2.43 13.64
N ALA A 408 10.46 2.79 13.62
CA ALA A 408 9.94 3.88 14.45
C ALA A 408 10.10 3.62 15.96
N ALA A 409 9.91 2.37 16.40
CA ALA A 409 10.14 1.98 17.78
C ALA A 409 11.63 2.05 18.16
N ALA A 410 12.51 1.55 17.28
CA ALA A 410 13.96 1.65 17.46
C ALA A 410 14.42 3.12 17.50
N ASP A 411 13.94 3.95 16.59
CA ASP A 411 14.15 5.40 16.58
C ASP A 411 13.69 6.06 17.88
N GLY A 412 12.55 5.64 18.44
CA GLY A 412 12.06 6.11 19.73
C GLY A 412 13.02 5.79 20.87
N LEU A 413 13.58 4.58 20.89
CA LEU A 413 14.59 4.17 21.87
C LEU A 413 15.92 4.93 21.69
N ILE A 414 16.37 5.10 20.45
CA ILE A 414 17.57 5.89 20.11
C ILE A 414 17.38 7.36 20.53
N ARG A 415 16.17 7.92 20.37
CA ARG A 415 15.85 9.27 20.84
C ARG A 415 15.82 9.33 22.37
N ALA A 416 15.24 8.34 23.04
CA ALA A 416 15.16 8.29 24.49
C ALA A 416 16.54 8.15 25.17
N SER A 417 17.51 7.52 24.50
CA SER A 417 18.90 7.44 24.98
C SER A 417 19.71 8.71 24.71
N ARG A 418 19.21 9.63 23.87
CA ARG A 418 19.86 10.92 23.57
C ARG A 418 19.24 12.03 24.42
N PRO A 419 20.04 12.96 24.96
CA PRO A 419 19.50 14.08 25.74
C PRO A 419 18.71 15.06 24.84
N GLY A 420 17.55 15.50 25.32
CA GLY A 420 16.64 16.47 24.66
C GLY A 420 15.31 15.86 24.23
N GLU A 421 14.26 16.68 24.12
CA GLU A 421 12.92 16.21 23.71
C GLU A 421 12.80 15.98 22.20
N SER A 422 12.06 14.97 21.76
CA SER A 422 11.70 14.86 20.33
C SER A 422 10.55 15.82 20.00
N ALA A 423 10.45 16.25 18.74
CA ALA A 423 9.28 17.01 18.29
C ALA A 423 7.97 16.25 18.57
N SER A 424 6.93 16.95 19.03
CA SER A 424 5.63 16.36 19.37
C SER A 424 5.00 15.64 18.18
N TRP A 425 4.22 14.59 18.38
CA TRP A 425 3.67 13.78 17.27
C TRP A 425 2.66 14.56 16.42
N ARG A 426 2.68 14.34 15.09
CA ARG A 426 1.61 14.82 14.19
C ARG A 426 0.54 13.74 13.97
N ALA A 427 -0.67 14.17 13.62
CA ALA A 427 -1.76 13.25 13.26
C ALA A 427 -1.39 12.29 12.11
N ASP A 428 -0.62 12.77 11.12
CA ASP A 428 -0.13 11.97 10.00
C ASP A 428 1.04 11.03 10.34
N GLU A 429 1.51 11.04 11.59
CA GLU A 429 2.53 10.13 12.14
C GLU A 429 1.91 9.04 13.02
N ILE A 430 0.70 9.25 13.55
CA ILE A 430 0.04 8.33 14.47
C ILE A 430 -0.54 7.14 13.68
N PRO A 431 -0.18 5.88 14.03
CA PRO A 431 -0.79 4.69 13.44
C PRO A 431 -2.32 4.73 13.52
N LEU A 432 -3.00 4.14 12.53
CA LEU A 432 -4.47 4.18 12.36
C LEU A 432 -5.03 5.57 11.99
N VAL A 433 -4.67 6.62 12.73
CA VAL A 433 -5.13 8.00 12.49
C VAL A 433 -4.68 8.48 11.12
N LYS A 434 -3.39 8.31 10.80
CA LYS A 434 -2.81 8.71 9.50
C LYS A 434 -3.47 8.04 8.30
N ALA A 435 -4.24 6.97 8.48
CA ALA A 435 -4.97 6.31 7.41
C ALA A 435 -6.10 7.19 6.87
N VAL A 436 -6.76 7.95 7.75
CA VAL A 436 -8.00 8.71 7.45
C VAL A 436 -7.89 10.21 7.76
N TYR A 437 -6.90 10.61 8.53
CA TYR A 437 -6.72 12.00 8.96
C TYR A 437 -5.25 12.41 8.88
N ARG A 438 -4.98 13.53 8.23
CA ARG A 438 -3.63 14.03 7.94
C ARG A 438 -3.23 15.20 8.86
N GLY A 439 -4.17 15.80 9.56
CA GLY A 439 -3.89 16.97 10.39
C GLY A 439 -3.99 18.29 9.64
N THR A 440 -3.44 19.32 10.27
CA THR A 440 -3.31 20.69 9.74
C THR A 440 -1.87 21.03 9.35
N GLY A 441 -0.92 20.13 9.65
CA GLY A 441 0.50 20.39 9.42
C GLY A 441 0.87 20.32 7.93
N PRO A 442 1.91 21.05 7.50
CA PRO A 442 2.31 21.11 6.10
C PRO A 442 2.74 19.74 5.57
N ALA A 443 2.52 19.49 4.28
CA ALA A 443 2.80 18.21 3.66
C ALA A 443 4.30 17.84 3.71
N LYS A 444 4.60 16.63 4.15
CA LYS A 444 5.97 16.11 4.22
C LYS A 444 6.59 15.81 2.85
N SER A 445 5.74 15.50 1.87
CA SER A 445 6.09 15.27 0.47
C SER A 445 4.95 15.85 -0.37
N THR A 446 5.30 16.50 -1.47
CA THR A 446 4.34 17.13 -2.40
C THR A 446 4.64 16.69 -3.83
N GLN A 447 3.62 16.76 -4.70
CA GLN A 447 3.82 16.54 -6.14
C GLN A 447 4.87 17.50 -6.71
N HIS A 448 4.87 18.76 -6.27
CA HIS A 448 5.86 19.75 -6.71
C HIS A 448 7.29 19.37 -6.31
N MET A 449 7.49 18.69 -5.18
CA MET A 449 8.83 18.20 -4.79
C MET A 449 9.35 17.16 -5.77
N GLU A 450 8.50 16.21 -6.16
CA GLU A 450 8.84 15.19 -7.15
C GLU A 450 9.12 15.83 -8.52
N GLU A 451 8.26 16.74 -8.94
CA GLU A 451 8.41 17.47 -10.20
C GLU A 451 9.67 18.35 -10.23
N PHE A 452 9.96 19.07 -9.15
CA PHE A 452 11.17 19.88 -9.01
C PHE A 452 12.43 19.05 -9.19
N TYR A 453 12.53 17.89 -8.52
CA TYR A 453 13.71 17.03 -8.67
C TYR A 453 13.79 16.38 -10.06
N ARG A 454 12.66 16.07 -10.69
CA ARG A 454 12.61 15.63 -12.09
C ARG A 454 13.18 16.70 -13.03
N MET A 455 12.63 17.92 -12.98
CA MET A 455 13.09 19.05 -13.80
C MET A 455 14.57 19.35 -13.56
N LEU A 456 15.01 19.31 -12.30
CA LEU A 456 16.40 19.53 -11.92
C LEU A 456 17.33 18.43 -12.43
N ASN A 457 16.90 17.17 -12.44
CA ASN A 457 17.70 16.08 -12.97
C ASN A 457 17.84 16.21 -14.49
N GLU A 458 16.72 16.41 -15.18
CA GLU A 458 16.66 16.55 -16.63
C GLU A 458 17.52 17.72 -17.13
N VAL A 459 17.39 18.91 -16.52
CA VAL A 459 18.20 20.07 -16.93
C VAL A 459 19.70 19.87 -16.70
N ASN A 460 20.07 19.10 -15.66
CA ASN A 460 21.47 18.77 -15.40
C ASN A 460 22.01 17.72 -16.36
N GLN A 461 21.20 16.74 -16.75
CA GLN A 461 21.54 15.78 -17.81
C GLN A 461 21.75 16.52 -19.13
N LEU A 462 20.79 17.36 -19.54
CA LEU A 462 20.89 18.17 -20.74
C LEU A 462 22.18 19.00 -20.77
N LYS A 463 22.49 19.70 -19.67
CA LYS A 463 23.74 20.47 -19.59
C LYS A 463 24.98 19.61 -19.73
N ARG A 464 25.03 18.45 -19.05
CA ARG A 464 26.17 17.52 -19.14
C ARG A 464 26.35 17.01 -20.56
N THR A 465 25.27 16.68 -21.26
CA THR A 465 25.30 16.27 -22.67
C THR A 465 25.82 17.38 -23.58
N VAL A 466 25.35 18.62 -23.40
CA VAL A 466 25.84 19.78 -24.16
C VAL A 466 27.34 20.01 -23.90
N ASP A 467 27.78 19.91 -22.64
CA ASP A 467 29.20 20.06 -22.30
C ASP A 467 30.06 18.96 -22.91
N GLN A 468 29.57 17.72 -22.88
CA GLN A 468 30.23 16.57 -23.49
C GLN A 468 30.40 16.78 -25.00
N TYR A 469 29.33 17.11 -25.73
CA TYR A 469 29.42 17.37 -27.17
C TYR A 469 30.38 18.50 -27.51
N ARG A 470 30.39 19.58 -26.72
CA ARG A 470 31.37 20.66 -26.90
C ARG A 470 32.80 20.19 -26.66
N SER A 471 33.03 19.37 -25.63
CA SER A 471 34.37 18.84 -25.32
C SER A 471 34.87 17.84 -26.38
N GLU A 472 33.97 17.13 -27.04
CA GLU A 472 34.26 16.18 -28.12
C GLU A 472 34.36 16.86 -29.50
N GLY A 473 34.17 18.18 -29.58
CA GLY A 473 34.17 18.94 -30.84
C GLY A 473 32.91 18.77 -31.70
N LEU A 474 31.89 18.03 -31.21
CA LEU A 474 30.60 17.80 -31.85
C LEU A 474 29.68 19.04 -31.72
N THR A 475 30.15 20.18 -32.21
CA THR A 475 29.52 21.50 -32.02
C THR A 475 28.14 21.57 -32.67
N ASP A 476 27.91 20.86 -33.78
CA ASP A 476 26.63 20.85 -34.47
C ASP A 476 25.55 20.14 -33.64
N LYS A 477 25.86 18.97 -33.07
CA LYS A 477 24.96 18.26 -32.14
C LYS A 477 24.68 19.06 -30.88
N ALA A 478 25.69 19.76 -30.36
CA ALA A 478 25.50 20.66 -29.22
C ALA A 478 24.56 21.83 -29.57
N ARG A 479 24.62 22.34 -30.79
CA ARG A 479 23.77 23.43 -31.27
C ARG A 479 22.34 22.97 -31.50
N GLU A 480 22.16 21.86 -32.21
CA GLU A 480 20.86 21.21 -32.44
C GLU A 480 20.13 20.97 -31.10
N LEU A 481 20.81 20.35 -30.13
CA LEU A 481 20.24 20.10 -28.82
C LEU A 481 19.89 21.38 -28.03
N LEU A 482 20.65 22.47 -28.24
CA LEU A 482 20.35 23.79 -27.65
C LEU A 482 19.21 24.51 -28.37
N GLU A 483 19.03 24.28 -29.66
CA GLU A 483 17.90 24.82 -30.43
C GLU A 483 16.60 24.11 -30.01
N GLU A 484 16.64 22.79 -29.87
CA GLU A 484 15.49 21.99 -29.44
C GLU A 484 15.13 22.18 -27.96
N GLN A 485 16.12 22.16 -27.06
CA GLN A 485 15.90 22.10 -25.61
C GLN A 485 16.52 23.28 -24.83
N GLY A 486 16.95 24.33 -25.52
CA GLY A 486 17.56 25.51 -24.89
C GLY A 486 16.66 26.21 -23.87
N GLY A 487 15.33 26.12 -24.05
CA GLY A 487 14.33 26.59 -23.09
C GLY A 487 14.49 25.94 -21.72
N ILE A 488 14.55 24.60 -21.68
CA ILE A 488 14.79 23.81 -20.47
C ILE A 488 16.09 24.26 -19.78
N LEU A 489 17.16 24.47 -20.55
CA LEU A 489 18.46 24.84 -20.00
C LEU A 489 18.48 26.20 -19.28
N LYS A 490 17.64 27.17 -19.71
CA LYS A 490 17.49 28.47 -19.04
C LYS A 490 17.04 28.31 -17.58
N SER A 491 16.29 27.26 -17.28
CA SER A 491 15.77 26.96 -15.94
C SER A 491 16.83 26.51 -14.95
N ARG A 492 18.00 26.05 -15.43
CA ARG A 492 19.05 25.45 -14.58
C ARG A 492 19.45 26.36 -13.42
N ARG A 493 19.71 27.64 -13.69
CA ARG A 493 20.17 28.59 -12.66
C ARG A 493 19.12 28.76 -11.56
N SER A 494 17.84 28.85 -11.94
CA SER A 494 16.72 29.01 -10.99
C SER A 494 16.55 27.74 -10.15
N LEU A 495 16.54 26.57 -10.78
CA LEU A 495 16.37 25.28 -10.11
C LEU A 495 17.56 24.97 -9.18
N SER A 496 18.80 25.20 -9.62
CA SER A 496 19.99 25.04 -8.79
C SER A 496 20.02 25.99 -7.59
N ARG A 497 19.55 27.24 -7.74
CA ARG A 497 19.43 28.16 -6.60
C ARG A 497 18.42 27.66 -5.56
N THR A 498 17.25 27.23 -6.03
CA THR A 498 16.19 26.67 -5.18
C THR A 498 16.67 25.42 -4.45
N GLN A 499 17.40 24.55 -5.13
CA GLN A 499 18.02 23.36 -4.55
C GLN A 499 18.94 23.71 -3.36
N GLN A 500 19.75 24.76 -3.47
CA GLN A 500 20.58 25.20 -2.35
C GLN A 500 19.74 25.74 -1.18
N GLN A 501 18.65 26.46 -1.47
CA GLN A 501 17.74 26.94 -0.42
C GLN A 501 17.05 25.77 0.30
N VAL A 502 16.56 24.78 -0.44
CA VAL A 502 15.98 23.54 0.11
C VAL A 502 17.00 22.81 1.00
N ARG A 503 18.26 22.73 0.57
CA ARG A 503 19.35 22.15 1.38
C ARG A 503 19.56 22.91 2.69
N VAL A 504 19.56 24.24 2.65
CA VAL A 504 19.68 25.06 3.88
C VAL A 504 18.51 24.81 4.82
N VAL A 505 17.29 24.70 4.29
CA VAL A 505 16.10 24.41 5.11
C VAL A 505 16.19 23.02 5.74
N ARG A 506 16.59 21.98 4.99
CA ARG A 506 16.82 20.63 5.52
C ARG A 506 17.87 20.62 6.63
N ASN A 507 18.98 21.33 6.45
CA ASN A 507 20.00 21.45 7.49
C ASN A 507 19.46 22.14 8.75
N LYS A 508 18.63 23.17 8.60
CA LYS A 508 17.97 23.84 9.74
C LYS A 508 17.01 22.90 10.49
N ILE A 509 16.23 22.08 9.77
CA ILE A 509 15.36 21.07 10.39
C ILE A 509 16.19 20.10 11.23
N GLU A 510 17.31 19.59 10.71
CA GLU A 510 18.22 18.71 11.45
C GLU A 510 18.80 19.38 12.70
N LEU A 511 19.17 20.66 12.62
CA LEU A 511 19.63 21.42 13.79
C LEU A 511 18.54 21.56 14.85
N ILE A 512 17.31 21.89 14.45
CA ILE A 512 16.15 22.00 15.36
C ILE A 512 15.88 20.66 16.05
N GLN A 513 15.96 19.55 15.31
CA GLN A 513 15.77 18.21 15.88
C GLN A 513 16.81 17.88 16.96
N ARG A 514 18.07 18.31 16.77
CA ARG A 514 19.19 18.07 17.69
C ARG A 514 19.28 19.06 18.85
N ASP A 515 18.56 20.17 18.78
CA ASP A 515 18.55 21.20 19.81
C ASP A 515 18.08 20.60 21.15
N ARG A 516 18.80 20.84 22.25
CA ARG A 516 18.47 20.25 23.57
C ARG A 516 17.64 21.18 24.44
N THR A 517 17.45 22.42 24.01
CA THR A 517 16.81 23.49 24.78
C THR A 517 15.35 23.67 24.40
N LEU A 518 14.98 23.31 23.17
CA LEU A 518 13.60 23.44 22.68
C LEU A 518 12.72 22.31 23.21
N THR A 519 11.51 22.70 23.63
CA THR A 519 10.42 21.76 23.96
C THR A 519 9.91 21.02 22.73
N ALA A 520 9.23 19.90 22.94
CA ALA A 520 8.61 19.09 21.88
C ALA A 520 7.71 19.91 20.94
N GLU A 521 6.86 20.77 21.51
CA GLU A 521 5.93 21.65 20.78
C GLU A 521 6.66 22.75 20.00
N GLU A 522 7.67 23.39 20.60
CA GLU A 522 8.46 24.41 19.91
C GLU A 522 9.25 23.82 18.75
N LYS A 523 9.85 22.63 18.94
CA LYS A 523 10.50 21.90 17.85
C LYS A 523 9.52 21.61 16.74
N ARG A 524 8.33 21.10 17.07
CA ARG A 524 7.31 20.77 16.06
C ARG A 524 6.90 22.00 15.27
N ARG A 525 6.57 23.12 15.94
CA ARG A 525 6.18 24.37 15.28
C ARG A 525 7.27 24.86 14.32
N ARG A 526 8.53 24.91 14.78
CA ARG A 526 9.66 25.37 13.94
C ARG A 526 9.93 24.42 12.77
N ILE A 527 9.80 23.10 12.97
CA ILE A 527 9.95 22.12 11.89
C ILE A 527 8.84 22.29 10.85
N ASP A 528 7.59 22.46 11.29
CA ASP A 528 6.46 22.66 10.39
C ASP A 528 6.61 23.96 9.58
N GLU A 529 7.01 25.08 10.20
CA GLU A 529 7.35 26.32 9.49
C GLU A 529 8.44 26.11 8.41
N MET A 530 9.48 25.33 8.72
CA MET A 530 10.53 25.00 7.76
C MET A 530 10.02 24.08 6.63
N LEU A 531 9.16 23.11 6.94
CA LEU A 531 8.55 22.25 5.93
C LEU A 531 7.64 23.03 4.97
N ALA A 532 6.81 23.94 5.49
CA ALA A 532 6.00 24.83 4.67
C ALA A 532 6.88 25.66 3.73
N ARG A 533 7.90 26.34 4.27
CA ARG A 533 8.82 27.14 3.45
C ARG A 533 9.56 26.32 2.39
N ARG A 534 9.91 25.07 2.70
CA ARG A 534 10.53 24.15 1.73
C ARG A 534 9.56 23.84 0.59
N ASN A 535 8.29 23.59 0.91
CA ASN A 535 7.26 23.31 -0.09
C ASN A 535 7.02 24.54 -0.97
N ASP A 536 6.93 25.74 -0.39
CA ASP A 536 6.75 27.00 -1.13
C ASP A 536 7.90 27.26 -2.13
N LEU A 537 9.14 27.06 -1.68
CA LEU A 537 10.33 27.25 -2.53
C LEU A 537 10.26 26.38 -3.79
N VAL A 538 9.85 25.14 -3.61
CA VAL A 538 9.73 24.13 -4.65
C VAL A 538 8.54 24.44 -5.56
N TYR A 539 7.38 24.76 -5.00
CA TYR A 539 6.19 25.19 -5.74
C TYR A 539 6.48 26.37 -6.66
N LEU A 540 7.07 27.44 -6.11
CA LEU A 540 7.45 28.63 -6.88
C LEU A 540 8.46 28.32 -7.98
N ALA A 541 9.42 27.44 -7.70
CA ALA A 541 10.42 27.04 -8.69
C ALA A 541 9.82 26.21 -9.82
N VAL A 542 8.91 25.29 -9.53
CA VAL A 542 8.21 24.50 -10.55
C VAL A 542 7.36 25.42 -11.42
N ASN A 543 6.45 26.19 -10.84
CA ASN A 543 5.53 27.05 -11.60
C ASN A 543 6.24 28.10 -12.45
N LYS A 544 7.33 28.68 -11.94
CA LYS A 544 8.14 29.63 -12.70
C LYS A 544 8.79 29.02 -13.95
N ASN A 545 9.14 27.73 -13.90
CA ASN A 545 9.90 27.08 -14.97
C ASN A 545 9.06 26.13 -15.82
N LYS A 546 7.80 25.87 -15.44
CA LYS A 546 6.90 24.90 -16.08
C LYS A 546 6.76 25.11 -17.59
N ALA A 547 6.61 26.37 -18.02
CA ALA A 547 6.48 26.73 -19.43
C ALA A 547 7.71 26.41 -20.31
N ASN A 548 8.85 26.04 -19.72
CA ASN A 548 10.01 25.56 -20.49
C ASN A 548 9.93 24.05 -20.81
N TRP A 549 8.94 23.34 -20.27
CA TRP A 549 8.66 21.91 -20.46
C TRP A 549 7.33 21.64 -21.17
N GLU A 550 6.57 22.70 -21.45
CA GLU A 550 5.36 22.71 -22.29
C GLU A 550 5.73 23.24 -23.67
#